data_AF-A0AAX4JRN2-F1
#
_entry.id   AF-A0AAX4JRN2-F1
#
_cell.length_a   1.000
_cell.length_b   1.000
_cell.length_c   1.000
_cell.angle_alpha   90.00
_cell.angle_beta   90.00
_cell.angle_gamma   90.00
#
_symmetry.space_group_name_H-M   'P 1'
#
loop_
_entity.id
_entity.type
_entity.pdbx_description
1 polymer ?
#
loop_
_entity_poly.entity_id
_entity_poly.type
_entity_poly.pdbx_seq_one_letter_code
_entity_poly.pdbx_strand_id
1 'polypeptide(L)'
;MAGGHGGFEPVKLDPAIERWSQMRENVFQHFKFTKRATRQVFTWGLLVPAAIATIAITFDNKYDWAGKQKGSSLLKGTPAKPVPQEE
;
A
#
# COMPACT_ATOMS: atom_id res chain seq x y z
N MET A 1 12.11 -24.82 -24.66
CA MET A 1 12.88 -25.24 -25.84
C MET A 1 14.23 -24.57 -25.82
N ALA A 2 15.30 -25.35 -25.73
CA ALA A 2 16.62 -25.11 -26.30
C ALA A 2 17.36 -26.44 -26.20
N GLY A 3 17.53 -27.13 -27.33
CA GLY A 3 18.30 -28.37 -27.41
C GLY A 3 19.77 -28.09 -27.66
N GLY A 4 20.64 -29.01 -27.22
CA GLY A 4 21.95 -29.24 -27.84
C GLY A 4 23.17 -28.96 -26.96
N HIS A 5 24.00 -30.01 -26.79
CA HIS A 5 25.37 -30.07 -26.26
C HIS A 5 25.55 -30.26 -24.74
N GLY A 6 25.53 -31.53 -24.32
CA GLY A 6 25.86 -31.99 -22.97
C GLY A 6 27.37 -32.01 -22.69
N GLY A 7 27.92 -30.88 -22.26
CA GLY A 7 29.31 -30.88 -21.77
C GLY A 7 29.74 -29.66 -20.96
N PHE A 8 29.01 -28.54 -21.04
CA PHE A 8 29.34 -27.35 -20.27
C PHE A 8 28.09 -26.79 -19.60
N GLU A 9 27.97 -27.07 -18.31
CA GLU A 9 26.95 -26.49 -17.44
C GLU A 9 27.60 -25.31 -16.68
N PRO A 10 27.40 -24.05 -17.11
CA PRO A 10 28.09 -22.89 -16.54
C PRO A 10 27.68 -22.60 -15.09
N VAL A 11 26.55 -23.17 -14.66
CA VAL A 11 25.99 -23.00 -13.33
C VAL A 11 25.95 -24.35 -12.65
N LYS A 12 26.55 -24.45 -11.45
CA LYS A 12 26.37 -25.61 -10.59
C LYS A 12 24.95 -25.55 -10.01
N LEU A 13 24.08 -26.44 -10.46
CA LEU A 13 22.73 -26.56 -9.93
C LEU A 13 22.80 -27.24 -8.56
N ASP A 14 22.46 -26.46 -7.52
CA ASP A 14 22.29 -26.99 -6.17
C ASP A 14 20.82 -27.40 -5.98
N PRO A 15 20.53 -28.69 -5.76
CA PRO A 15 19.17 -29.16 -5.55
C PRO A 15 18.47 -28.48 -4.36
N ALA A 16 19.21 -27.98 -3.36
CA ALA A 16 18.62 -27.26 -2.24
C ALA A 16 18.07 -25.88 -2.67
N ILE A 17 18.80 -25.17 -3.52
CA ILE A 17 18.40 -23.85 -4.04
C ILE A 17 17.19 -24.00 -4.96
N GLU A 18 17.21 -24.99 -5.84
CA GLU A 18 16.09 -25.27 -6.74
C GLU A 18 14.80 -25.60 -5.98
N ARG A 19 14.90 -26.46 -4.95
CA ARG A 19 13.75 -26.80 -4.10
C ARG A 19 13.21 -25.59 -3.34
N TRP A 20 14.08 -24.71 -2.84
CA TRP A 20 13.63 -23.48 -2.19
C TRP A 20 12.93 -22.53 -3.15
N SER A 21 13.44 -22.37 -4.38
CA SER A 21 12.76 -21.59 -5.43
C SER A 21 11.40 -22.18 -5.74
N GLN A 22 11.33 -23.49 -5.99
CA GLN A 22 10.09 -24.20 -6.26
C GLN A 22 9.09 -24.08 -5.11
N MET A 23 9.54 -24.16 -3.85
CA MET A 23 8.67 -23.97 -2.69
C MET A 23 8.04 -22.57 -2.71
N ARG A 24 8.83 -21.52 -2.97
CA ARG A 24 8.34 -20.13 -2.98
C ARG A 24 7.39 -19.85 -4.13
N GLU A 25 7.66 -20.39 -5.30
CA GLU A 25 6.81 -20.23 -6.48
C GLU A 25 5.47 -20.96 -6.33
N ASN A 26 5.47 -22.14 -5.69
CA ASN A 26 4.28 -22.97 -5.51
C ASN A 26 3.55 -22.76 -4.16
N VAL A 27 3.82 -21.66 -3.44
CA VAL A 27 3.16 -21.36 -2.15
C VAL A 27 1.64 -21.29 -2.30
N PHE A 28 1.13 -20.74 -3.41
CA PHE A 28 -0.30 -20.56 -3.62
C PHE A 28 -1.07 -21.89 -3.69
N GLN A 29 -0.43 -22.96 -4.18
CA GLN A 29 -1.04 -24.29 -4.29
C GLN A 29 -1.26 -24.94 -2.91
N HIS A 30 -0.41 -24.59 -1.95
CA HIS A 30 -0.41 -25.18 -0.61
C HIS A 30 -0.99 -24.23 0.45
N PHE A 31 -1.41 -23.04 0.04
CA PHE A 31 -1.95 -22.03 0.95
C PHE A 31 -3.25 -22.49 1.60
N LYS A 32 -3.39 -22.24 2.91
CA LYS A 32 -4.62 -22.52 3.66
C LYS A 32 -4.97 -21.34 4.56
N PHE A 33 -6.26 -21.02 4.61
CA PHE A 33 -6.79 -20.02 5.53
C PHE A 33 -6.79 -20.54 6.97
N THR A 34 -5.65 -20.36 7.64
CA THR A 34 -5.54 -20.54 9.09
C THR A 34 -6.01 -19.28 9.81
N LYS A 35 -6.30 -19.36 11.12
CA LYS A 35 -6.69 -18.17 11.92
C LYS A 35 -5.68 -17.03 11.79
N ARG A 36 -4.38 -17.35 11.77
CA ARG A 36 -3.30 -16.36 11.60
C ARG A 36 -3.29 -15.76 10.19
N ALA A 37 -3.27 -16.60 9.15
CA ALA A 37 -3.20 -16.13 7.77
C ALA A 37 -4.44 -15.31 7.39
N THR A 38 -5.63 -15.76 7.81
CA THR A 38 -6.90 -15.05 7.57
C THR A 38 -6.89 -13.66 8.19
N ARG A 39 -6.38 -13.53 9.43
CA ARG A 39 -6.25 -12.21 10.08
C ARG A 39 -5.31 -11.29 9.32
N GLN A 40 -4.19 -11.81 8.81
CA GLN A 40 -3.24 -11.02 8.01
C GLN A 40 -3.85 -10.57 6.69
N VAL A 41 -4.49 -11.48 5.94
CA VAL A 41 -5.16 -11.17 4.67
C VAL A 41 -6.27 -10.14 4.89
N PHE A 42 -7.09 -10.30 5.92
CA PHE A 42 -8.16 -9.34 6.21
C PHE A 42 -7.62 -7.97 6.61
N THR A 43 -6.64 -7.91 7.52
CA THR A 43 -6.08 -6.64 7.98
C THR A 43 -5.39 -5.89 6.84
N TRP A 44 -4.49 -6.55 6.10
CA TRP A 44 -3.68 -5.87 5.09
C TRP A 44 -4.35 -5.78 3.73
N GLY A 45 -5.18 -6.75 3.37
CA GLY A 45 -5.89 -6.78 2.09
C GLY A 45 -7.17 -5.94 2.08
N LEU A 46 -7.80 -5.73 3.24
CA LEU A 46 -9.09 -5.03 3.30
C LEU A 46 -9.11 -3.89 4.30
N LEU A 47 -8.79 -4.14 5.58
CA LEU A 47 -8.95 -3.13 6.64
C LEU A 47 -8.08 -1.90 6.38
N VAL A 48 -6.78 -2.09 6.13
CA VAL A 48 -5.83 -0.99 5.92
C VAL A 48 -6.17 -0.18 4.67
N PRO A 49 -6.37 -0.77 3.48
CA PRO A 49 -6.79 -0.01 2.30
C PRO A 49 -8.13 0.71 2.50
N ALA A 50 -9.11 0.09 3.13
CA ALA A 50 -10.40 0.71 3.41
C ALA A 50 -10.25 1.91 4.36
N ALA A 51 -9.45 1.79 5.42
CA ALA A 51 -9.19 2.89 6.35
C ALA A 51 -8.48 4.06 5.66
N ILE A 52 -7.51 3.78 4.78
CA ILE A 52 -6.84 4.83 4.00
C ILE A 52 -7.84 5.51 3.05
N ALA A 53 -8.65 4.73 2.33
CA ALA A 53 -9.64 5.25 1.41
C ALA A 53 -10.69 6.12 2.12
N THR A 54 -11.19 5.71 3.29
CA THR A 54 -12.16 6.50 4.04
C THR A 54 -11.57 7.82 4.51
N ILE A 55 -10.34 7.82 5.03
CA ILE A 55 -9.63 9.07 5.40
C ILE A 55 -9.45 9.95 4.17
N ALA A 56 -8.97 9.39 3.05
CA ALA A 56 -8.76 10.16 1.83
C ALA A 56 -10.06 10.81 1.35
N ILE A 57 -11.15 10.05 1.23
CA ILE A 57 -12.45 10.56 0.74
C ILE A 57 -13.05 11.60 1.70
N THR A 58 -12.97 11.37 3.01
CA THR A 58 -13.59 12.27 4.01
C THR A 58 -12.86 13.60 4.16
N PHE A 59 -11.57 13.64 3.84
CA PHE A 59 -10.74 14.84 3.96
C PHE A 59 -10.32 15.42 2.60
N ASP A 60 -10.69 14.78 1.50
CA ASP A 60 -10.44 15.30 0.17
C ASP A 60 -11.06 16.68 0.01
N ASN A 61 -10.25 17.64 -0.44
CA ASN A 61 -10.66 19.03 -0.68
C ASN A 61 -11.35 19.75 0.51
N LYS A 62 -11.30 19.18 1.72
CA LYS A 62 -12.03 19.74 2.87
C LYS A 62 -11.35 20.99 3.43
N TYR A 63 -10.03 21.04 3.34
CA TYR A 63 -9.23 22.12 3.90
C TYR A 63 -8.51 22.89 2.79
N ASP A 64 -8.48 24.22 2.95
CA ASP A 64 -7.72 25.13 2.10
C ASP A 64 -6.99 26.12 3.00
N TRP A 65 -5.67 26.05 2.98
CA TRP A 65 -4.78 26.84 3.83
C TRP A 65 -4.15 28.01 3.08
N ALA A 66 -4.35 28.08 1.75
CA ALA A 66 -3.76 29.13 0.94
C ALA A 66 -4.31 30.50 1.35
N GLY A 67 -3.41 31.41 1.77
CA GLY A 67 -3.76 32.79 2.13
C GLY A 67 -4.61 32.96 3.39
N LYS A 68 -4.79 31.92 4.22
CA LYS A 68 -5.57 32.01 5.47
C LYS A 68 -4.82 32.80 6.54
N GLN A 69 -5.52 33.73 7.19
CA GLN A 69 -4.99 34.57 8.27
C GLN A 69 -5.05 33.87 9.64
N LYS A 70 -4.28 34.36 10.61
CA LYS A 70 -4.29 33.87 12.00
C LYS A 70 -5.71 33.96 12.59
N GLY A 71 -6.23 32.83 13.08
CA GLY A 71 -7.57 32.74 13.66
C GLY A 71 -8.71 32.61 12.65
N SER A 72 -8.41 32.47 11.35
CA SER A 72 -9.42 32.15 10.33
C SER A 72 -9.60 30.64 10.16
N SER A 73 -10.80 30.22 9.73
CA SER A 73 -11.11 28.81 9.47
C SER A 73 -10.34 28.28 8.25
N LEU A 74 -9.78 27.08 8.40
CA LEU A 74 -9.07 26.35 7.35
C LEU A 74 -10.02 25.55 6.44
N LEU A 75 -11.32 25.54 6.72
CA LEU A 75 -12.30 24.86 5.87
C LEU A 75 -12.45 25.61 4.54
N LYS A 76 -12.47 24.83 3.45
CA LYS A 76 -12.73 25.35 2.11
C LYS A 76 -14.10 26.04 2.08
N GLY A 77 -14.19 27.21 1.44
CA GLY A 77 -15.43 27.99 1.33
C GLY A 77 -15.78 28.87 2.53
N THR A 78 -14.99 28.87 3.61
CA THR A 78 -15.20 29.84 4.71
C THR A 78 -14.56 31.19 4.36
N PRO A 79 -15.28 32.33 4.48
CA PRO A 79 -14.72 33.64 4.21
C PRO A 79 -13.55 33.96 5.15
N ALA A 80 -12.55 34.69 4.65
CA ALA A 80 -11.46 35.19 5.48
C ALA A 80 -12.02 36.13 6.55
N LYS A 81 -11.42 36.12 7.75
CA LYS A 81 -11.83 37.03 8.83
C LYS A 81 -11.71 38.47 8.32
N PRO A 82 -12.73 39.33 8.46
CA PRO A 82 -12.61 40.73 8.07
C PRO A 82 -11.49 41.38 8.90
N VAL A 83 -10.67 42.19 8.22
CA VAL A 83 -9.59 42.97 8.84
C VAL A 83 -10.21 43.87 9.92
N PRO A 84 -9.62 44.01 11.12
CA PRO A 84 -10.12 44.95 12.13
C PRO A 84 -10.21 46.34 11.51
N GLN A 85 -11.40 46.97 11.54
CA GLN A 85 -11.54 48.38 11.16
C GLN A 85 -10.90 49.20 12.28
N GLU A 86 -9.85 49.96 11.95
CA GLU A 86 -9.23 50.92 12.85
C GLU A 86 -10.19 52.11 13.00
N GLU A 87 -10.71 52.32 14.22
CA GLU A 87 -11.43 53.54 14.64
C GLU A 87 -10.45 54.68 14.92
#